data_AF-A0AAV2QCP5-F1
#
_entry.id   AF-A0AAV2QCP5-F1
#
_cell.length_a   1.000
_cell.length_b   1.000
_cell.length_c   1.000
_cell.angle_alpha   90.00
_cell.angle_beta   90.00
_cell.angle_gamma   90.00
#
_symmetry.space_group_name_H-M   'P 1'
#
loop_
_entity.id
_entity.type
_entity.pdbx_description
1 polymer ?
#
loop_
_entity_poly.entity_id
_entity_poly.type
_entity_poly.pdbx_seq_one_letter_code
_entity_poly.pdbx_strand_id
1 'polypeptide(L)'
;VFSGEGKRYLSTVDPRRSNWTRYLRPAPDRDQANLVVVARPMHEAVDELSGLGLGALGGGLQAGGGVGGVGVFLITTQDIQPGQELIFWAHDPTLAWSRKKMEKT
;
A
#
# COMPACT_ATOMS: atom_id res chain seq x y z
N VAL A 1 -5.25 1.43 17.27
CA VAL A 1 -5.63 0.63 16.09
C VAL A 1 -7.14 0.74 15.98
N PHE A 2 -7.66 1.43 14.97
CA PHE A 2 -9.11 1.49 14.72
C PHE A 2 -9.43 0.43 13.67
N SER A 3 -9.91 -0.73 14.10
CA SER A 3 -10.35 -1.79 13.20
C SER A 3 -11.87 -1.73 13.04
N GLY A 4 -12.34 -1.04 11.99
CA GLY A 4 -13.64 -1.36 11.42
C GLY A 4 -13.48 -2.63 10.56
N GLU A 5 -14.36 -3.62 10.74
CA GLU A 5 -14.27 -4.92 10.07
C GLU A 5 -13.97 -4.77 8.56
N GLY A 6 -12.95 -5.50 8.09
CA GLY A 6 -12.56 -5.58 6.68
C GLY A 6 -11.65 -4.48 6.14
N LYS A 7 -11.35 -3.41 6.89
CA LYS A 7 -10.45 -2.33 6.42
C LYS A 7 -9.17 -2.29 7.24
N ARG A 8 -8.02 -2.32 6.55
CA ARG A 8 -6.70 -2.10 7.15
C ARG A 8 -6.17 -0.74 6.73
N TYR A 9 -5.56 -0.04 7.68
CA TYR A 9 -4.96 1.28 7.44
C TYR A 9 -3.45 1.19 7.57
N LEU A 10 -2.72 1.81 6.66
CA LEU A 10 -1.28 2.04 6.75
C LEU A 10 -1.04 3.41 7.38
N SER A 11 -0.46 3.44 8.58
CA SER A 11 -0.09 4.70 9.25
C SER A 11 1.38 5.03 9.00
N THR A 12 1.64 6.23 8.48
CA THR A 12 2.99 6.77 8.21
C THR A 12 3.39 7.91 9.16
N VAL A 13 2.67 8.03 10.29
CA VAL A 13 2.85 9.12 11.27
C VAL A 13 4.21 9.03 11.96
N ASP A 14 4.59 7.84 12.41
CA ASP A 14 5.87 7.60 13.10
C ASP A 14 7.03 7.55 12.09
N PRO A 15 7.96 8.53 12.11
CA PRO A 15 9.07 8.57 11.16
C PRO A 15 10.06 7.40 11.33
N ARG A 16 10.14 6.77 12.51
CA ARG A 16 11.05 5.64 12.77
C ARG A 16 10.54 4.32 12.17
N ARG A 17 9.26 4.28 11.84
CA ARG A 17 8.56 3.09 11.31
C ARG A 17 8.03 3.30 9.89
N SER A 18 8.38 4.42 9.28
CA SER A 18 7.94 4.83 7.95
C SER A 18 9.13 5.05 7.03
N ASN A 19 8.87 5.24 5.74
CA ASN A 19 9.89 5.57 4.76
C ASN A 19 9.67 6.98 4.18
N TRP A 20 10.46 7.33 3.17
CA TRP A 20 10.48 8.64 2.52
C TRP A 20 9.17 9.03 1.84
N THR A 21 8.30 8.07 1.48
CA THR A 21 7.08 8.36 0.72
C THR A 21 6.06 9.18 1.52
N ARG A 22 6.20 9.23 2.85
CA ARG A 22 5.38 10.08 3.74
C ARG A 22 5.51 11.58 3.46
N TYR A 23 6.60 12.01 2.81
CA TYR A 23 6.85 13.41 2.48
C TYR A 23 6.28 13.81 1.12
N LEU A 24 5.77 12.84 0.35
CA LEU A 24 5.10 13.13 -0.90
C LEU A 24 3.77 13.81 -0.63
N ARG A 25 3.50 14.85 -1.41
CA ARG A 25 2.24 15.59 -1.36
C ARG A 25 1.25 15.03 -2.39
N PRO A 26 -0.05 15.12 -2.12
CA PRO A 26 -1.05 14.87 -3.15
C PRO A 26 -0.95 15.95 -4.23
N ALA A 27 -1.18 15.55 -5.49
CA ALA A 27 -1.33 16.48 -6.59
C ALA A 27 -2.64 17.30 -6.42
N PRO A 28 -2.69 18.56 -6.88
CA PRO A 28 -3.91 19.37 -6.82
C PRO A 28 -5.07 18.78 -7.63
N ASP A 29 -4.74 18.18 -8.77
CA ASP A 29 -5.66 17.48 -9.66
C ASP A 29 -4.96 16.25 -10.26
N ARG A 30 -5.75 15.42 -10.94
CA ARG A 30 -5.29 14.18 -11.57
C ARG A 30 -4.22 14.42 -12.63
N ASP A 31 -4.38 15.47 -13.43
CA ASP A 31 -3.57 15.68 -14.64
C ASP A 31 -2.20 16.24 -14.30
N GLN A 32 -2.05 16.83 -13.10
CA GLN A 32 -0.77 17.25 -12.56
C GLN A 32 0.03 16.11 -11.89
N ALA A 33 -0.56 14.94 -11.63
CA ALA A 33 0.12 13.89 -10.90
C ALA A 33 1.16 13.16 -11.75
N ASN A 34 2.39 13.06 -11.25
CA ASN A 34 3.46 12.26 -11.86
C ASN A 34 3.66 10.90 -11.20
N LEU A 35 2.91 10.63 -10.12
CA LEU A 35 2.84 9.35 -9.43
C LEU A 35 1.39 8.87 -9.25
N VAL A 36 1.18 7.57 -9.44
CA VAL A 36 -0.06 6.88 -9.08
C VAL A 36 0.16 5.94 -7.91
N VAL A 37 -0.81 5.90 -6.98
CA VAL A 37 -0.80 4.95 -5.85
C VAL A 37 -1.52 3.66 -6.22
N VAL A 38 -0.86 2.52 -6.04
CA VAL A 38 -1.39 1.19 -6.34
C VAL A 38 -1.24 0.27 -5.14
N ALA A 39 -2.35 -0.36 -4.72
CA ALA A 39 -2.32 -1.44 -3.75
C ALA A 39 -2.07 -2.77 -4.48
N ARG A 40 -1.07 -3.54 -4.04
CA ARG A 40 -0.79 -4.88 -4.57
C ARG A 40 -0.66 -5.87 -3.41
N PRO A 41 -1.12 -7.11 -3.56
CA PRO A 41 -0.73 -8.18 -2.67
C PRO A 41 0.80 -8.26 -2.64
N MET A 42 1.39 -8.20 -1.45
CA MET A 42 2.76 -8.66 -1.24
C MET A 42 2.70 -10.17 -1.40
N HIS A 43 3.32 -10.67 -2.48
CA HIS A 43 3.53 -12.10 -2.61
C HIS A 43 4.29 -12.54 -1.36
N GLU A 44 3.72 -13.45 -0.58
CA GLU A 44 4.50 -14.13 0.45
C GLU A 44 5.70 -14.72 -0.30
N ALA A 45 6.90 -14.51 0.25
CA ALA A 45 8.10 -15.13 -0.25
C ALA A 45 7.78 -16.62 -0.36
N VAL A 46 7.53 -17.08 -1.60
CA VAL A 46 7.25 -18.48 -1.86
C VAL A 46 8.54 -19.17 -1.50
N ASP A 47 8.45 -19.86 -0.37
CA ASP A 47 9.45 -20.70 0.23
C ASP A 47 10.34 -21.34 -0.85
N GLU A 48 11.57 -20.84 -1.02
CA GLU A 48 12.58 -21.40 -1.94
C GLU A 48 12.90 -22.87 -1.58
N LEU A 49 12.34 -23.40 -0.48
CA LEU A 49 12.41 -24.80 -0.07
C LEU A 49 11.36 -25.72 -0.71
N SER A 50 10.34 -25.18 -1.39
CA SER A 50 9.32 -25.99 -2.08
C SER A 50 9.85 -26.74 -3.32
N GLY A 51 11.02 -26.35 -3.84
CA GLY A 51 11.69 -27.04 -4.95
C GLY A 51 12.40 -28.35 -4.58
N LEU A 52 12.49 -28.70 -3.28
CA LEU A 52 13.25 -29.86 -2.81
C LEU A 52 12.41 -31.08 -2.41
N GLY A 53 11.09 -31.06 -2.61
CA GLY A 53 10.24 -32.25 -2.50
C GLY A 53 10.27 -32.97 -1.13
N LEU A 54 10.69 -32.29 -0.06
CA LEU A 54 10.80 -32.84 1.30
C LEU A 54 9.79 -32.15 2.21
N GLY A 55 8.51 -32.44 2.00
CA GLY A 55 7.40 -31.86 2.75
C GLY A 55 6.25 -32.83 2.97
N ALA A 56 6.51 -34.13 3.00
CA ALA A 56 5.59 -35.09 3.59
C ALA A 56 6.22 -35.53 4.91
N LEU A 57 5.69 -35.02 6.03
CA LEU A 57 5.51 -35.69 7.31
C LEU A 57 5.23 -34.62 8.39
N GLY A 58 3.98 -34.56 8.85
CA GLY A 58 3.68 -34.17 10.22
C GLY A 58 2.81 -32.92 10.43
N GLY A 59 1.55 -33.19 10.79
CA GLY A 59 0.91 -32.48 11.90
C GLY A 59 0.14 -31.20 11.54
N GLY A 60 -1.18 -31.28 11.69
CA GLY A 60 -2.07 -30.14 11.54
C GLY A 60 -1.76 -29.01 12.51
N LEU A 61 -1.45 -27.85 11.97
CA LEU A 61 -1.93 -26.59 12.49
C LEU A 61 -2.86 -26.01 11.43
N GLN A 62 -4.11 -25.81 11.84
CA GLN A 62 -5.10 -25.07 11.07
C GLN A 62 -4.51 -23.66 10.88
N ALA A 63 -3.90 -23.44 9.71
CA ALA A 63 -3.43 -22.13 9.29
C ALA A 63 -4.67 -21.24 9.17
N GLY A 64 -4.91 -20.42 10.20
CA GLY A 64 -5.84 -19.31 10.10
C GLY A 64 -5.48 -18.51 8.86
N GLY A 65 -6.46 -18.32 7.98
CA GLY A 65 -6.27 -17.79 6.62
C GLY A 65 -5.29 -16.62 6.59
N GLY A 66 -4.09 -16.90 6.09
CA GLY A 66 -3.07 -15.89 5.81
C GLY A 66 -3.58 -15.01 4.68
N VAL A 67 -4.27 -13.93 5.03
CA VAL A 67 -4.54 -12.85 4.09
C VAL A 67 -3.19 -12.19 3.87
N GLY A 68 -2.45 -12.67 2.86
CA GLY A 68 -1.17 -12.12 2.43
C GLY A 68 -1.20 -10.59 2.48
N GLY A 69 -0.14 -10.00 3.02
CA GLY A 69 -0.08 -8.55 3.26
C GLY A 69 -0.37 -7.76 1.98
N VAL A 70 -0.98 -6.59 2.09
CA VAL A 70 -1.13 -5.67 0.95
C VAL A 70 -0.09 -4.57 1.10
N GLY A 71 0.73 -4.39 0.07
CA GLY A 71 1.70 -3.29 -0.04
C GLY A 71 1.11 -2.13 -0.84
N VAL A 72 1.52 -0.91 -0.48
CA VAL A 72 1.20 0.31 -1.24
C VAL A 72 2.44 0.74 -2.01
N PHE A 73 2.29 0.86 -3.33
CA PHE A 73 3.35 1.19 -4.26
C PHE A 73 3.02 2.51 -4.97
N LEU A 74 4.06 3.28 -5.31
CA LEU A 74 3.94 4.46 -6.15
C LEU A 74 4.64 4.20 -7.48
N ILE A 75 3.94 4.47 -8.58
CA ILE A 75 4.43 4.21 -9.93
C ILE A 75 4.45 5.54 -10.68
N THR A 76 5.55 5.83 -11.37
CA THR A 76 5.67 7.00 -12.24
C THR A 76 4.79 6.86 -13.47
N THR A 77 4.01 7.89 -13.77
CA THR A 77 3.10 7.94 -14.94
C THR A 77 3.71 8.69 -16.13
N GLN A 78 4.85 9.35 -15.91
CA GLN A 78 5.56 10.17 -16.87
C GLN A 78 7.05 10.23 -16.49
N ASP A 79 7.88 10.70 -17.41
CA ASP A 79 9.30 10.96 -17.13
C ASP A 79 9.45 12.06 -16.06
N ILE A 80 10.36 11.83 -15.12
CA ILE A 80 10.65 12.76 -14.02
C ILE A 80 11.96 13.46 -14.32
N GLN A 81 11.91 14.77 -14.51
CA GLN A 81 13.11 15.57 -14.72
C GLN A 81 13.81 15.89 -13.39
N PRO A 82 15.14 16.08 -13.36
CA PRO A 82 15.84 16.53 -12.17
C PRO A 82 15.26 17.85 -11.64
N GLY A 83 15.05 17.92 -10.32
CA GLY A 83 14.45 19.09 -9.67
C GLY A 83 12.91 19.14 -9.74
N GLN A 84 12.27 18.19 -10.44
CA GLN A 84 10.81 18.09 -10.46
C GLN A 84 10.30 17.47 -9.16
N GLU A 85 9.26 18.08 -8.58
CA GLU A 85 8.61 17.55 -7.37
C GLU A 85 7.82 16.27 -7.67
N LEU A 86 7.89 15.29 -6.77
CA LEU A 86 7.11 14.08 -6.83
C LEU A 86 5.74 14.29 -6.16
N ILE A 87 4.67 14.17 -6.93
CA ILE A 87 3.29 14.44 -6.48
C ILE A 87 2.36 13.32 -6.95
N PHE A 88 1.55 12.81 -6.03
CA PHE A 88 0.75 11.60 -6.29
C PHE A 88 -0.76 11.87 -6.38
N TRP A 89 -1.46 11.03 -7.12
CA TRP A 89 -2.93 10.95 -7.08
C TRP A 89 -3.38 9.53 -6.76
N ALA A 90 -4.38 9.40 -5.88
CA ALA A 90 -4.98 8.12 -5.53
C ALA A 90 -6.26 7.92 -6.37
N HIS A 91 -6.20 7.05 -7.38
CA HIS A 91 -7.37 6.75 -8.22
C HIS A 91 -8.39 5.85 -7.52
N ASP A 92 -7.93 4.98 -6.63
CA ASP A 92 -8.81 4.04 -5.94
C ASP A 92 -9.46 4.72 -4.71
N PRO A 93 -10.80 4.85 -4.67
CA PRO A 93 -11.51 5.43 -3.53
C PRO A 93 -11.38 4.61 -2.23
N THR A 94 -10.89 3.36 -2.30
CA THR A 94 -10.53 2.57 -1.11
C THR A 94 -9.20 3.00 -0.49
N LEU A 95 -8.34 3.67 -1.25
CA LEU A 95 -7.05 4.24 -0.82
C LEU A 95 -7.14 5.75 -0.49
N ALA A 96 -8.14 6.44 -1.04
CA ALA A 96 -8.35 7.85 -0.81
C ALA A 96 -9.03 8.10 0.55
N TRP A 97 -8.41 8.91 1.42
CA TRP A 97 -9.01 9.41 2.66
C TRP A 97 -10.23 10.32 2.41
N SER A 98 -10.63 10.59 1.17
CA SER A 98 -11.61 11.64 0.83
C SER A 98 -13.07 11.30 1.16
N ARG A 99 -13.41 11.28 2.45
CA ARG A 99 -14.74 11.64 2.94
C ARG A 99 -14.64 12.65 4.08
N LYS A 100 -14.08 13.82 3.80
CA LYS A 100 -14.39 15.00 4.64
C LYS A 100 -15.69 15.61 4.10
N LYS A 101 -16.82 15.19 4.67
CA LYS A 101 -18.08 15.94 4.54
C LYS A 101 -17.82 17.31 5.17
N MET A 102 -17.71 18.34 4.33
CA MET A 102 -17.73 19.72 4.78
C MET A 102 -19.21 20.09 4.92
N GLU A 103 -19.74 19.97 6.14
CA GLU A 103 -21.04 20.59 6.44
C GLU A 103 -20.80 22.10 6.52
N LYS A 104 -21.50 22.83 5.65
CA LYS A 104 -21.48 24.29 5.65
C LYS A 104 -22.44 24.75 6.75
N THR A 105 -21.90 25.38 7.78
CA THR A 105 -22.66 26.17 8.76
C THR A 105 -23.14 27.47 8.14
#